data_AF-A0A1F6XKW5-F1
#
_entry.id   AF-A0A1F6XKW5-F1
#
_cell.length_a   1.000
_cell.length_b   1.000
_cell.length_c   1.000
_cell.angle_alpha   90.00
_cell.angle_beta   90.00
_cell.angle_gamma   90.00
#
_symmetry.space_group_name_H-M   'P 1'
#
loop_
_entity.id
_entity.type
_entity.pdbx_description
1 polymer ?
#
loop_
_entity_poly.entity_id
_entity_poly.type
_entity_poly.pdbx_seq_one_letter_code
_entity_poly.pdbx_strand_id
1 'polypeptide(L)' 'MSQTQYLRMLEREIQKINRRIDQKILQGEAYFKEARDHKLLLRKIRYHNRRSLTQRIIHLFFQKDIKNIYAHA' A
#
# COMPACT_ATOMS: atom_id res chain seq x y z
N MET A 1 22.66 -4.52 4.35
CA MET A 1 21.26 -4.35 3.91
C MET A 1 21.07 -2.92 3.44
N SER A 2 20.80 -2.70 2.16
CA SER A 2 20.52 -1.36 1.65
C SER A 2 19.08 -0.95 1.98
N GLN A 3 18.81 0.37 2.08
CA GLN A 3 17.47 0.92 2.27
C GLN A 3 16.45 0.39 1.23
N THR A 4 16.92 0.17 0.00
CA THR A 4 16.12 -0.38 -1.10
C THR A 4 15.77 -1.85 -0.89
N GLN A 5 16.67 -2.66 -0.31
CA GLN A 5 16.37 -4.06 0.04
C GLN A 5 15.33 -4.15 1.16
N TYR A 6 15.43 -3.27 2.17
CA TYR A 6 14.45 -3.19 3.26
C TYR A 6 13.05 -2.85 2.76
N LEU A 7 12.93 -1.85 1.87
CA LEU A 7 11.64 -1.48 1.28
C LEU A 7 11.04 -2.60 0.43
N ARG A 8 11.85 -3.28 -0.39
CA ARG A 8 11.39 -4.45 -1.18
C ARG A 8 10.91 -5.59 -0.29
N MET A 9 11.55 -5.81 0.86
CA MET A 9 11.11 -6.83 1.82
C MET A 9 9.75 -6.47 2.43
N LEU A 10 9.56 -5.20 2.85
CA LEU A 10 8.29 -4.72 3.38
C LEU A 10 7.15 -4.76 2.37
N GLU A 11 7.43 -4.46 1.10
CA GLU A 11 6.46 -4.54 0.01
C GLU A 11 5.96 -5.97 -0.21
N ARG A 12 6.87 -6.96 -0.18
CA ARG A 12 6.50 -8.38 -0.26
C ARG A 12 5.63 -8.82 0.91
N GLU A 13 5.93 -8.37 2.12
CA GLU A 13 5.11 -8.71 3.30
C GLU A 13 3.72 -8.08 3.24
N ILE A 14 3.60 -6.84 2.74
CA ILE A 14 2.30 -6.22 2.49
C ILE A 14 1.49 -7.01 1.45
N GLN A 15 2.11 -7.41 0.35
CA GLN A 15 1.43 -8.20 -0.68
C GLN A 15 0.95 -9.56 -0.15
N LYS A 16 1.71 -10.22 0.73
CA LYS A 16 1.28 -11.46 1.39
C LYS A 16 0.04 -11.23 2.26
N ILE A 17 0.02 -10.15 3.03
CA ILE A 17 -1.14 -9.83 3.88
C ILE A 17 -2.36 -9.51 3.03
N ASN A 18 -2.21 -8.77 1.92
CA ASN A 18 -3.33 -8.50 1.01
C ASN A 18 -3.94 -9.78 0.46
N ARG A 19 -3.12 -10.73 -0.01
CA ARG A 19 -3.62 -12.03 -0.50
C ARG A 19 -4.41 -12.79 0.57
N ARG A 20 -3.98 -12.73 1.84
CA ARG A 20 -4.71 -13.34 2.96
C ARG A 20 -6.03 -12.63 3.24
N ILE A 21 -6.05 -11.30 3.20
CA ILE A 21 -7.28 -10.52 3.34
C ILE A 21 -8.25 -10.86 2.21
N ASP A 22 -7.78 -10.91 0.97
CA ASP A 22 -8.61 -11.25 -0.19
C ASP A 22 -9.22 -12.64 -0.04
N GLN A 23 -8.42 -13.64 0.35
CA GLN A 23 -8.92 -14.99 0.64
C GLN A 23 -9.98 -15.00 1.73
N LYS A 24 -9.76 -14.27 2.83
CA LYS A 24 -10.72 -14.16 3.93
C LYS A 24 -12.00 -13.46 3.52
N ILE A 25 -11.92 -12.41 2.70
CA ILE A 25 -13.10 -11.74 2.13
C ILE A 25 -13.92 -12.71 1.29
N LEU A 26 -13.26 -13.49 0.41
CA LEU A 26 -13.93 -14.49 -0.42
C LEU A 26 -14.59 -15.61 0.40
N GLN A 27 -14.00 -15.96 1.54
CA GLN A 27 -14.54 -16.97 2.46
C GLN A 27 -15.60 -16.41 3.43
N GLY A 28 -15.81 -15.09 3.45
CA GLY A 28 -16.67 -14.43 4.43
C GLY A 28 -16.10 -14.43 5.86
N GLU A 29 -14.80 -14.65 6.02
CA GLU A 29 -14.12 -14.70 7.30
C GLU A 29 -13.67 -13.31 7.78
N ALA A 30 -13.56 -13.16 9.10
CA ALA A 30 -13.03 -11.97 9.72
C ALA A 30 -11.52 -11.79 9.44
N TYR A 31 -11.17 -10.63 8.87
CA TYR A 31 -9.80 -10.26 8.49
C TYR A 31 -9.23 -9.09 9.34
N PHE A 32 -9.86 -8.75 10.46
CA PHE A 32 -9.48 -7.61 11.30
C PHE A 32 -8.03 -7.68 11.79
N LYS A 33 -7.53 -8.89 12.06
CA LYS A 33 -6.15 -9.12 12.51
C LYS A 33 -5.16 -8.76 11.40
N GLU A 34 -5.40 -9.26 10.20
CA GLU A 34 -4.58 -9.00 9.01
C GLU A 34 -4.61 -7.52 8.61
N ALA A 35 -5.78 -6.86 8.69
CA ALA A 35 -5.91 -5.43 8.43
C ALA A 35 -5.13 -4.58 9.45
N ARG A 36 -5.10 -4.99 10.73
CA ARG A 36 -4.30 -4.33 11.76
C ARG A 36 -2.82 -4.44 11.46
N ASP A 37 -2.35 -5.64 11.10
CA ASP A 37 -0.94 -5.90 10.80
C ASP A 37 -0.51 -5.15 9.53
N HIS A 38 -1.37 -5.11 8.50
CA HIS A 38 -1.17 -4.30 7.30
C HIS A 38 -0.99 -2.80 7.63
N LYS A 39 -1.86 -2.26 8.49
CA LYS A 39 -1.78 -0.85 8.93
C LYS A 39 -0.49 -0.54 9.70
N LEU A 40 0.01 -1.48 10.50
CA LEU A 40 1.28 -1.35 11.22
C LEU A 40 2.47 -1.33 10.26
N LEU A 41 2.49 -2.20 9.25
CA LEU A 41 3.54 -2.22 8.22
C LEU A 41 3.54 -0.92 7.39
N LEU A 42 2.37 -0.41 7.01
CA LEU A 42 2.26 0.88 6.32
C LEU A 42 2.75 2.06 7.16
N ARG A 43 2.58 2.00 8.49
CA ARG A 43 3.16 3.00 9.39
C ARG A 43 4.69 2.92 9.38
N LYS A 44 5.26 1.70 9.48
CA LYS A 44 6.71 1.49 9.43
C LYS A 44 7.33 2.01 8.11
N ILE A 45 6.69 1.74 6.98
CA ILE A 45 7.09 2.31 5.68
C ILE A 45 7.04 3.84 5.75
N ARG A 46 5.94 4.44 6.22
CA ARG A 46 5.81 5.90 6.31
C ARG A 46 6.89 6.55 7.18
N TYR A 47 7.25 5.97 8.31
CA TYR A 47 8.33 6.50 9.15
C TYR A 47 9.68 6.45 8.42
N HIS A 48 9.93 5.37 7.69
CA HIS A 48 11.18 5.20 6.95
C HIS A 48 11.24 6.01 5.64
N ASN A 49 10.08 6.43 5.13
CA ASN A 49 9.91 7.06 3.82
C ASN A 49 9.39 8.52 3.90
N ARG A 50 9.36 9.09 5.11
CA ARG A 50 8.71 10.38 5.44
C ARG A 50 9.32 11.60 4.73
N ARG A 51 10.43 11.46 4.01
CA ARG A 51 11.02 12.54 3.20
C ARG A 51 10.56 12.55 1.73
N SER A 52 10.00 11.48 1.16
CA SER A 52 9.64 11.47 -0.28
C SER A 52 8.30 10.82 -0.63
N LEU A 53 7.74 9.93 0.19
CA LEU A 53 6.54 9.17 -0.21
C LEU A 53 5.20 9.82 0.14
N THR A 54 5.14 10.81 1.04
CA THR A 54 3.88 11.51 1.35
C THR A 54 3.30 12.18 0.11
N GLN A 55 4.15 12.73 -0.77
CA GLN A 55 3.74 13.29 -2.06
C GLN A 55 3.23 12.22 -3.03
N ARG A 56 3.85 11.02 -3.06
CA ARG A 56 3.53 9.95 -4.00
C ARG A 56 2.34 9.08 -3.58
N ILE A 57 2.12 8.91 -2.28
CA ILE A 57 0.96 8.19 -1.73
C ILE A 57 -0.31 9.04 -1.84
N ILE A 58 -0.24 10.36 -1.62
CA ILE A 58 -1.37 11.24 -1.93
C ILE A 58 -1.72 11.09 -3.42
N HIS A 59 -0.73 11.07 -4.32
CA HIS A 59 -0.96 10.90 -5.75
C HIS A 59 -1.57 9.53 -6.12
N LEU A 60 -1.17 8.43 -5.48
CA LEU A 60 -1.68 7.08 -5.80
C LEU A 60 -3.08 6.80 -5.21
N PHE A 61 -3.43 7.43 -4.09
CA PHE A 61 -4.73 7.21 -3.43
C PHE A 61 -5.76 8.32 -3.72
N PHE A 62 -5.37 9.52 -4.18
CA PHE A 62 -6.26 10.63 -4.57
C PHE A 62 -6.34 10.92 -6.08
N GLN A 63 -5.62 10.22 -6.97
CA GLN A 63 -5.96 10.23 -8.39
C GLN A 63 -6.96 9.12 -8.72
N LYS A 64 -8.24 9.41 -8.49
CA LYS A 64 -9.28 9.05 -9.44
C LYS A 64 -9.77 10.36 -10.07
N ASP A 65 -9.64 10.47 -11.39
CA ASP A 65 -10.30 11.44 -12.28
C ASP A 65 -9.75 12.86 -12.53
N ILE A 66 -8.45 13.06 -12.77
CA ILE A 66 -8.01 14.28 -13.49
C ILE A 66 -7.06 13.95 -14.64
N LYS A 67 -7.61 14.06 -15.86
CA LYS A 67 -7.01 14.09 -17.22
C LYS A 67 -6.94 12.77 -18.01
N ASN A 68 -8.12 12.25 -18.32
CA ASN A 68 -8.43 11.77 -19.68
C ASN A 68 -9.11 12.89 -20.52
N ILE A 69 -8.69 14.15 -20.36
CA ILE A 69 -9.38 15.35 -20.92
C ILE A 69 -8.45 16.24 -21.79
N TYR A 70 -7.20 15.86 -22.04
CA TYR A 70 -6.35 16.56 -23.04
C TYR A 70 -5.71 15.60 -24.05
N ALA A 71 -6.46 14.57 -24.46
CA ALA A 71 -6.08 13.65 -25.54
C ALA A 71 -6.85 13.90 -26.86
N HIS A 72 -7.67 14.96 -26.92
CA HIS A 72 -8.26 15.48 -28.15
C HIS A 72 -8.25 17.00 -28.13
N ALA A 73 -7.17 17.58 -28.67
CA ALA A 73 -7.10 18.87 -29.36
C ALA A 73 -5.69 19.03 -29.93
#